data_AF-A0A2G9S969-F1
#
_entry.id   AF-A0A2G9S969-F1
#
_cell.length_a   1.000
_cell.length_b   1.000
_cell.length_c   1.000
_cell.angle_alpha   90.00
_cell.angle_beta   90.00
_cell.angle_gamma   90.00
#
_symmetry.space_group_name_H-M   'P 1'
#
loop_
_entity.id
_entity.type
_entity.pdbx_description
1 polymer ?
#
loop_
_entity_poly.entity_id
_entity_poly.type
_entity_poly.pdbx_seq_one_letter_code
_entity_poly.pdbx_strand_id
1 'polypeptide(L)'
;MSHRRVPALQSGTQAFLNLRLLPVVDSPRSTDFDGPTVGLAFVGTICSDSHSCGVIQDHSRVAISVGATVAHEMGHNLGMNHDTGSCTCSADSCIMSPTLSYNTPHVFSSCSLTNFREFIYDRMPACMQTEPLKEFIESPSVCGNKFTEMGEDCDCGNVKECTNPCCDAATCKFKNKAQCSDGECCENCKIKKAGIVCRPVKDECDLADMCDGKNPKCPSDRFIFNGQPCNDGQGFCYNGTCPSLEGQDLKCGVLYCSGGSKDPKINAAVATISTCKGVLHSEGMVKNGTMCGEGM
;
A
#
# COMPACT_ATOMS: atom_id res chain seq x y z
N MET A 1 -24.41 -26.82 -5.67
CA MET A 1 -23.63 -25.78 -4.95
C MET A 1 -23.34 -24.67 -5.94
N SER A 2 -23.82 -23.46 -5.64
CA SER A 2 -23.86 -22.33 -6.58
C SER A 2 -22.48 -21.70 -6.75
N HIS A 3 -21.89 -21.79 -7.94
CA HIS A 3 -20.76 -20.96 -8.33
C HIS A 3 -21.23 -19.51 -8.54
N ARG A 4 -21.00 -18.63 -7.56
CA ARG A 4 -21.05 -17.18 -7.81
C ARG A 4 -19.75 -16.76 -8.47
N ARG A 5 -19.85 -16.29 -9.72
CA ARG A 5 -18.80 -15.51 -10.37
C ARG A 5 -18.69 -14.19 -9.62
N VAL A 6 -17.53 -13.94 -9.02
CA VAL A 6 -17.15 -12.63 -8.49
C VAL A 6 -16.75 -11.77 -9.70
N PRO A 7 -17.24 -10.52 -9.84
CA PRO A 7 -16.78 -9.63 -10.91
C PRO A 7 -15.31 -9.27 -10.69
N ALA A 8 -14.56 -9.11 -11.78
CA ALA A 8 -13.19 -8.62 -11.75
C ALA A 8 -13.12 -7.25 -11.07
N LEU A 9 -12.59 -7.20 -9.85
CA LEU A 9 -12.26 -5.94 -9.18
C LEU A 9 -11.05 -5.30 -9.85
N GLN A 10 -11.11 -3.97 -9.94
CA GLN A 10 -10.05 -3.09 -10.44
C GLN A 10 -8.69 -3.43 -9.81
N SER A 11 -7.64 -3.30 -10.62
CA SER A 11 -6.24 -3.59 -10.33
C SER A 11 -5.61 -2.63 -9.29
N GLY A 12 -6.17 -2.57 -8.08
CA GLY A 12 -5.48 -2.02 -6.92
C GLY A 12 -4.60 -3.11 -6.33
N THR A 13 -3.28 -2.96 -6.40
CA THR A 13 -2.33 -3.78 -5.66
C THR A 13 -2.58 -3.55 -4.16
N GLN A 14 -3.30 -4.44 -3.50
CA GLN A 14 -3.36 -4.44 -2.03
C GLN A 14 -1.98 -4.78 -1.47
N ALA A 15 -1.61 -4.15 -0.35
CA ALA A 15 -0.40 -4.50 0.38
C ALA A 15 -0.51 -5.90 0.98
N PHE A 16 -0.02 -6.91 0.25
CA PHE A 16 0.22 -8.23 0.82
C PHE A 16 1.63 -8.26 1.39
N LEU A 17 1.73 -8.26 2.71
CA LEU A 17 2.96 -8.66 3.40
C LEU A 17 2.87 -10.15 3.69
N ASN A 18 3.72 -10.95 3.05
CA ASN A 18 3.78 -12.38 3.26
C ASN A 18 4.63 -12.69 4.50
N LEU A 19 4.04 -12.59 5.69
CA LEU A 19 4.66 -13.07 6.91
C LEU A 19 4.37 -14.55 7.09
N ARG A 20 5.42 -15.35 7.27
CA ARG A 20 5.29 -16.77 7.59
C ARG A 20 5.77 -17.01 9.01
N LEU A 21 4.84 -17.36 9.90
CA LEU A 21 5.20 -17.94 11.19
C LEU A 21 5.65 -19.40 11.00
N LEU A 22 6.83 -19.71 11.52
CA LEU A 22 7.32 -21.07 11.69
C LEU A 22 6.76 -21.63 13.01
N PRO A 23 6.30 -22.89 13.03
CA PRO A 23 5.50 -23.43 14.13
C PRO A 23 6.25 -23.52 15.46
N VAL A 24 5.48 -23.49 16.55
CA VAL A 24 5.85 -23.59 17.98
C VAL A 24 6.99 -24.58 18.26
N VAL A 25 7.91 -24.18 19.16
CA VAL A 25 9.05 -24.96 19.72
C VAL A 25 8.71 -26.41 20.16
N ASP A 26 7.45 -26.70 20.49
CA ASP A 26 7.00 -28.04 20.95
C ASP A 26 6.25 -28.86 19.86
N SER A 27 6.13 -28.33 18.64
CA SER A 27 5.55 -29.05 17.52
C SER A 27 6.60 -29.96 16.87
N PRO A 28 6.29 -31.21 16.50
CA PRO A 28 7.22 -32.10 15.79
C PRO A 28 7.61 -31.61 14.39
N ARG A 29 7.18 -30.41 13.99
CA ARG A 29 7.59 -29.70 12.77
C ARG A 29 8.20 -28.31 13.06
N SER A 30 8.51 -27.98 14.32
CA SER A 30 9.24 -26.75 14.66
C SER A 30 10.59 -26.76 13.97
N THR A 31 10.89 -25.70 13.24
CA THR A 31 12.23 -25.44 12.71
C THR A 31 12.76 -24.21 13.43
N ASP A 32 13.68 -24.42 14.36
CA ASP A 32 14.42 -23.33 14.97
C ASP A 32 15.43 -22.80 13.96
N PHE A 33 15.63 -21.47 13.93
CA PHE A 33 16.71 -20.90 13.14
C PHE A 33 18.08 -21.26 13.74
N ASP A 34 19.11 -21.25 12.89
CA ASP A 34 20.47 -21.37 13.35
C ASP A 34 20.88 -20.13 14.15
N GLY A 35 21.44 -20.33 15.35
CA GLY A 35 21.94 -19.25 16.20
C GLY A 35 20.85 -18.52 17.00
N PRO A 36 21.07 -17.25 17.38
CA PRO A 36 20.14 -16.49 18.22
C PRO A 36 19.03 -15.78 17.42
N THR A 37 18.98 -15.97 16.11
CA THR A 37 17.99 -15.32 15.23
C THR A 37 16.61 -15.90 15.49
N VAL A 38 15.59 -15.05 15.57
CA VAL A 38 14.18 -15.50 15.71
C VAL A 38 13.25 -14.91 14.64
N GLY A 39 13.81 -14.13 13.71
CA GLY A 39 13.08 -13.54 12.60
C GLY A 39 14.06 -13.04 11.52
N LEU A 40 13.57 -12.91 10.29
CA LEU A 40 14.31 -12.33 9.18
C LEU A 40 13.36 -11.71 8.15
N ALA A 41 13.68 -10.50 7.71
CA ALA A 41 12.96 -9.77 6.67
C ALA A 41 13.91 -8.95 5.78
N PHE A 42 13.43 -8.61 4.58
CA PHE A 42 14.13 -7.68 3.70
C PHE A 42 13.84 -6.22 4.08
N VAL A 43 14.85 -5.36 3.99
CA VAL A 43 14.72 -3.96 4.40
C VAL A 43 14.15 -3.08 3.29
N GLY A 44 13.09 -2.31 3.59
CA GLY A 44 12.49 -1.32 2.68
C GLY A 44 11.79 -1.92 1.47
N THR A 45 11.22 -3.11 1.62
CA THR A 45 10.69 -3.93 0.51
C THR A 45 9.18 -4.15 0.56
N ILE A 46 8.46 -3.49 1.48
CA ILE A 46 7.00 -3.50 1.47
C ILE A 46 6.47 -3.12 0.07
N CYS A 47 5.44 -3.82 -0.40
CA CYS A 47 4.89 -3.76 -1.76
C CYS A 47 5.73 -4.39 -2.89
N SER A 48 6.93 -4.92 -2.61
CA SER A 48 7.68 -5.71 -3.60
C SER A 48 7.04 -7.08 -3.80
N ASP A 49 6.73 -7.46 -5.05
CA ASP A 49 6.16 -8.77 -5.39
C ASP A 49 7.03 -9.96 -4.93
N SER A 50 8.32 -9.76 -4.73
CA SER A 50 9.29 -10.81 -4.39
C SER A 50 9.90 -10.68 -2.99
N HIS A 51 9.86 -9.49 -2.40
CA HIS A 51 10.60 -9.20 -1.17
C HIS A 51 9.73 -8.63 -0.03
N SER A 52 8.44 -8.33 -0.27
CA SER A 52 7.46 -7.93 0.76
C SER A 52 7.08 -9.13 1.63
N CYS A 53 8.05 -9.63 2.39
CA CYS A 53 7.92 -10.85 3.19
C CYS A 53 8.84 -10.85 4.41
N GLY A 54 8.53 -11.75 5.34
CA GLY A 54 9.35 -12.02 6.52
C GLY A 54 9.06 -13.39 7.08
N VAL A 55 10.04 -13.96 7.76
CA VAL A 55 9.90 -15.24 8.47
C VAL A 55 10.07 -14.98 9.97
N ILE A 56 9.19 -15.55 10.78
CA ILE A 56 9.20 -15.39 12.23
C ILE A 56 9.20 -16.77 12.87
N GLN A 57 10.12 -17.02 13.79
CA GLN A 57 10.09 -18.20 14.65
C GLN A 57 9.10 -17.95 15.79
N ASP A 58 8.23 -18.91 16.05
CA ASP A 58 7.35 -18.92 17.23
C ASP A 58 8.15 -19.32 18.49
N HIS A 59 9.07 -18.44 18.89
CA HIS A 59 10.13 -18.69 19.88
C HIS A 59 9.65 -18.61 21.34
N SER A 60 8.39 -18.20 21.57
CA SER A 60 7.86 -17.96 22.91
C SER A 60 6.38 -18.30 23.02
N ARG A 61 5.98 -18.93 24.13
CA ARG A 61 4.57 -19.15 24.46
C ARG A 61 3.82 -17.86 24.80
N VAL A 62 4.53 -16.76 25.00
CA VAL A 62 3.94 -15.45 25.27
C VAL A 62 3.73 -14.73 23.95
N ALA A 63 2.47 -14.69 23.48
CA ALA A 63 2.10 -14.15 22.17
C ALA A 63 2.62 -12.72 21.91
N ILE A 64 2.70 -11.88 22.95
CA ILE A 64 3.20 -10.50 22.79
C ILE A 64 4.70 -10.44 22.45
N SER A 65 5.48 -11.45 22.86
CA SER A 65 6.90 -11.57 22.54
C SER A 65 7.10 -11.91 21.06
N VAL A 66 6.31 -12.84 20.53
CA VAL A 66 6.30 -13.16 19.10
C VAL A 66 5.73 -11.98 18.29
N GLY A 67 4.71 -11.30 18.81
CA GLY A 67 4.18 -10.07 18.22
C GLY A 67 5.21 -8.95 18.12
N ALA A 68 6.12 -8.82 19.09
CA ALA A 68 7.24 -7.88 19.00
C ALA A 68 8.23 -8.26 17.90
N THR A 69 8.50 -9.55 17.68
CA THR A 69 9.31 -10.03 16.55
C THR A 69 8.60 -9.77 15.21
N VAL A 70 7.29 -10.00 15.12
CA VAL A 70 6.51 -9.62 13.93
C VAL A 70 6.64 -8.13 13.65
N ALA A 71 6.50 -7.28 14.67
CA ALA A 71 6.67 -5.83 14.53
C ALA A 71 8.10 -5.44 14.10
N HIS A 72 9.12 -6.15 14.58
CA HIS A 72 10.52 -5.96 14.17
C HIS A 72 10.72 -6.26 12.68
N GLU A 73 10.28 -7.43 12.22
CA GLU A 73 10.41 -7.83 10.81
C GLU A 73 9.55 -6.97 9.86
N MET A 74 8.38 -6.53 10.33
CA MET A 74 7.58 -5.51 9.63
C MET A 74 8.31 -4.17 9.58
N GLY A 75 8.99 -3.78 10.66
CA GLY A 75 9.84 -2.58 10.70
C GLY A 75 10.92 -2.60 9.62
N HIS A 76 11.62 -3.71 9.45
CA HIS A 76 12.56 -3.90 8.32
C HIS A 76 11.87 -3.70 6.98
N ASN A 77 10.75 -4.38 6.71
CA ASN A 77 10.00 -4.21 5.46
C ASN A 77 9.60 -2.74 5.20
N LEU A 78 9.35 -1.98 6.26
CA LEU A 78 9.02 -0.55 6.28
C LEU A 78 10.25 0.37 6.30
N GLY A 79 11.45 -0.17 6.05
CA GLY A 79 12.69 0.59 5.87
C GLY A 79 13.44 0.93 7.16
N MET A 80 13.02 0.41 8.31
CA MET A 80 13.71 0.65 9.58
C MET A 80 14.93 -0.24 9.71
N ASN A 81 16.06 0.30 10.18
CA ASN A 81 17.24 -0.48 10.52
C ASN A 81 17.28 -0.78 12.02
N HIS A 82 18.20 -1.66 12.43
CA HIS A 82 18.46 -1.89 13.85
C HIS A 82 18.89 -0.60 14.58
N ASP A 83 18.47 -0.50 15.84
CA ASP A 83 18.87 0.58 16.72
C ASP A 83 20.36 0.50 17.07
N THR A 84 21.00 1.67 17.15
CA THR A 84 22.38 1.83 17.63
C THR A 84 22.39 2.50 19.01
N GLY A 85 23.56 2.64 19.64
CA GLY A 85 23.69 3.23 20.98
C GLY A 85 23.20 4.68 21.12
N SER A 86 22.96 5.41 20.02
CA SER A 86 22.39 6.76 20.03
C SER A 86 20.85 6.79 19.96
N CYS A 87 20.21 5.65 19.68
CA CYS A 87 18.77 5.54 19.53
C CYS A 87 18.10 5.41 20.90
N THR A 88 16.98 6.11 21.09
CA THR A 88 16.27 6.13 22.38
C THR A 88 14.78 5.85 22.20
N CYS A 89 14.17 5.18 23.17
CA CYS A 89 12.73 5.01 23.28
C CYS A 89 12.29 5.16 24.74
N SER A 90 10.98 5.27 24.98
CA SER A 90 10.40 5.46 26.31
C SER A 90 10.36 4.20 27.17
N ALA A 91 10.77 3.05 26.63
CA ALA A 91 10.80 1.76 27.33
C ALA A 91 12.26 1.25 27.47
N ASP A 92 12.45 0.21 28.28
CA ASP A 92 13.76 -0.41 28.52
C ASP A 92 14.38 -1.06 27.28
N SER A 93 13.55 -1.40 26.29
CA SER A 93 13.96 -1.96 25.00
C SER A 93 13.03 -1.47 23.90
N CYS A 94 13.60 -1.26 22.71
CA CYS A 94 12.89 -0.77 21.54
C CYS A 94 12.68 -1.92 20.54
N ILE A 95 11.62 -1.84 19.73
CA ILE A 95 11.25 -2.91 18.78
C ILE A 95 12.40 -3.25 17.83
N MET A 96 13.16 -2.25 17.35
CA MET A 96 14.27 -2.45 16.40
C MET A 96 15.62 -2.73 17.07
N SER A 97 15.65 -3.10 18.35
CA SER A 97 16.88 -3.56 18.99
C SER A 97 17.43 -4.81 18.26
N PRO A 98 18.75 -4.92 18.02
CA PRO A 98 19.33 -6.04 17.28
C PRO A 98 19.31 -7.38 18.02
N THR A 99 18.95 -7.38 19.31
CA THR A 99 18.95 -8.56 20.17
C THR A 99 17.67 -8.63 21.00
N LEU A 100 17.21 -9.84 21.29
CA LEU A 100 16.08 -10.03 22.20
C LEU A 100 16.40 -9.49 23.61
N SER A 101 15.36 -8.92 24.22
CA SER A 101 15.37 -8.46 25.61
C SER A 101 14.47 -9.32 26.47
N TYR A 102 14.77 -9.40 27.77
CA TYR A 102 13.88 -10.01 28.75
C TYR A 102 12.54 -9.25 28.84
N ASN A 103 12.59 -7.91 28.78
CA ASN A 103 11.40 -7.07 28.71
C ASN A 103 10.97 -6.97 27.25
N THR A 104 9.75 -7.42 26.94
CA THR A 104 9.23 -7.37 25.56
C THR A 104 9.05 -5.92 25.11
N PRO A 105 9.63 -5.50 23.98
CA PRO A 105 9.51 -4.14 23.50
C PRO A 105 8.12 -3.89 22.90
N HIS A 106 7.59 -2.68 23.12
CA HIS A 106 6.29 -2.23 22.60
C HIS A 106 6.34 -0.86 21.91
N VAL A 107 7.53 -0.27 21.82
CA VAL A 107 7.75 1.07 21.29
C VAL A 107 8.90 1.07 20.29
N PHE A 108 8.74 1.85 19.22
CA PHE A 108 9.83 2.15 18.29
C PHE A 108 10.75 3.23 18.85
N SER A 109 12.01 3.23 18.43
CA SER A 109 12.98 4.25 18.83
C SER A 109 12.84 5.53 18.01
N SER A 110 13.50 6.60 18.46
CA SER A 110 13.68 7.83 17.70
C SER A 110 14.31 7.59 16.32
N CYS A 111 15.24 6.63 16.20
CA CYS A 111 15.88 6.28 14.94
C CYS A 111 14.92 5.53 14.00
N SER A 112 14.15 4.57 14.52
CA SER A 112 13.20 3.80 13.72
C SER A 112 12.13 4.72 13.10
N LEU A 113 11.65 5.71 13.87
CA LEU A 113 10.70 6.71 13.38
C LEU A 113 11.30 7.60 12.28
N THR A 114 12.58 7.94 12.36
CA THR A 114 13.28 8.68 11.30
C THR A 114 13.42 7.84 10.04
N ASN A 115 13.90 6.59 10.16
CA ASN A 115 14.05 5.69 9.01
C ASN A 115 12.71 5.44 8.29
N PHE A 116 11.63 5.22 9.05
CA PHE A 116 10.30 5.05 8.47
C PHE A 116 9.83 6.29 7.72
N ARG A 117 10.04 7.49 8.28
CA ARG A 117 9.69 8.75 7.61
C ARG A 117 10.44 8.90 6.30
N GLU A 118 11.76 8.72 6.31
CA GLU A 118 12.60 8.77 5.10
C GLU A 118 12.10 7.77 4.05
N PHE A 119 11.85 6.52 4.45
CA PHE A 119 11.34 5.49 3.56
C PHE A 119 10.00 5.87 2.91
N ILE A 120 9.04 6.37 3.68
CA ILE A 120 7.72 6.77 3.15
C ILE A 120 7.83 8.00 2.25
N TYR A 121 8.65 8.99 2.60
CA TYR A 121 8.84 10.18 1.75
C TYR A 121 9.53 9.85 0.43
N ASP A 122 10.52 8.96 0.44
CA ASP A 122 11.30 8.64 -0.75
C ASP A 122 10.56 7.68 -1.70
N ARG A 123 9.81 6.71 -1.16
CA ARG A 123 9.25 5.60 -1.94
C ARG A 123 7.73 5.64 -2.09
N MET A 124 7.01 6.23 -1.13
CA MET A 124 5.54 6.30 -1.03
C MET A 124 4.83 5.08 -1.65
N PRO A 125 5.03 3.87 -1.11
CA PRO A 125 4.73 2.66 -1.86
C PRO A 125 3.21 2.51 -2.05
N ALA A 126 2.78 2.47 -3.31
CA ALA A 126 1.39 2.62 -3.72
C ALA A 126 0.41 1.63 -3.07
N CYS A 127 0.88 0.40 -2.77
CA CYS A 127 0.02 -0.63 -2.20
C CYS A 127 -0.46 -0.34 -0.77
N MET A 128 0.23 0.56 -0.06
CA MET A 128 -0.14 1.00 1.29
C MET A 128 -1.10 2.20 1.32
N GLN A 129 -1.47 2.74 0.16
CA GLN A 129 -2.38 3.88 0.06
C GLN A 129 -3.86 3.46 0.03
N THR A 130 -4.12 2.16 -0.11
CA THR A 130 -5.47 1.62 -0.17
C THR A 130 -5.86 0.98 1.15
N GLU A 131 -6.99 1.39 1.69
CA GLU A 131 -7.59 0.74 2.85
C GLU A 131 -8.23 -0.60 2.42
N PRO A 132 -7.99 -1.71 3.14
CA PRO A 132 -8.60 -2.98 2.81
C PRO A 132 -10.13 -2.94 2.98
N LEU A 133 -10.85 -3.70 2.15
CA LEU A 133 -12.28 -3.88 2.36
C LEU A 133 -12.50 -4.74 3.60
N LYS A 134 -13.47 -4.37 4.43
CA LYS A 134 -13.80 -5.05 5.70
C LYS A 134 -14.05 -6.56 5.55
N GLU A 135 -14.55 -6.97 4.39
CA GLU A 135 -14.84 -8.37 4.04
C GLU A 135 -13.58 -9.22 3.77
N PHE A 136 -12.42 -8.61 3.58
CA PHE A 136 -11.13 -9.31 3.46
C PHE A 136 -10.38 -9.44 4.79
N ILE A 137 -10.96 -8.95 5.89
CA ILE A 137 -10.37 -9.05 7.22
C ILE A 137 -10.89 -10.33 7.87
N GLU A 138 -10.01 -11.31 7.95
CA GLU A 138 -10.31 -12.63 8.51
C GLU A 138 -10.24 -12.65 10.06
N SER A 139 -9.59 -11.66 10.67
CA SER A 139 -9.55 -11.55 12.13
C SER A 139 -10.93 -11.17 12.69
N PRO A 140 -11.27 -11.64 13.90
CA PRO A 140 -12.44 -11.13 14.62
C PRO A 140 -12.33 -9.61 14.79
N SER A 141 -13.47 -8.90 14.69
CA SER A 141 -13.49 -7.46 14.89
C SER A 141 -13.10 -7.06 16.31
N VAL A 142 -12.33 -5.98 16.45
CA VAL A 142 -11.80 -5.47 17.71
C VAL A 142 -12.09 -3.98 17.82
N CYS A 143 -13.18 -3.66 18.51
CA CYS A 143 -13.54 -2.28 18.78
C CYS A 143 -12.44 -1.54 19.57
N GLY A 144 -11.99 -0.41 19.01
CA GLY A 144 -10.98 0.47 19.57
C GLY A 144 -9.59 0.29 18.96
N ASN A 145 -9.45 -0.46 17.86
CA ASN A 145 -8.20 -0.65 17.12
C ASN A 145 -7.97 0.42 16.03
N LYS A 146 -8.88 1.40 15.90
CA LYS A 146 -8.86 2.51 14.91
C LYS A 146 -9.08 2.06 13.47
N PHE A 147 -9.57 0.84 13.26
CA PHE A 147 -9.95 0.34 11.94
C PHE A 147 -11.41 -0.11 12.00
N THR A 148 -12.27 0.43 11.15
CA THR A 148 -13.69 0.05 11.21
C THR A 148 -13.90 -1.32 10.56
N GLU A 149 -14.21 -2.33 11.35
CA GLU A 149 -14.35 -3.72 10.87
C GLU A 149 -15.80 -4.11 10.61
N MET A 150 -16.02 -5.38 10.25
CA MET A 150 -17.36 -5.93 10.10
C MET A 150 -18.12 -5.89 11.43
N GLY A 151 -19.33 -5.35 11.40
CA GLY A 151 -20.18 -5.18 12.59
C GLY A 151 -19.99 -3.85 13.31
N GLU A 152 -19.03 -3.03 12.91
CA GLU A 152 -18.78 -1.70 13.48
C GLU A 152 -19.27 -0.60 12.53
N ASP A 153 -19.82 0.45 13.13
CA ASP A 153 -20.27 1.64 12.38
C ASP A 153 -19.12 2.66 12.28
N CYS A 154 -18.23 2.67 13.28
CA CYS A 154 -17.09 3.56 13.41
C CYS A 154 -16.06 3.00 14.40
N ASP A 155 -14.79 3.39 14.27
CA ASP A 155 -13.76 3.14 15.29
C ASP A 155 -12.84 4.37 15.40
N CYS A 156 -12.73 4.94 16.60
CA CYS A 156 -11.88 6.11 16.89
C CYS A 156 -10.80 5.82 17.94
N GLY A 157 -10.50 4.54 18.17
CA GLY A 157 -9.63 4.06 19.23
C GLY A 157 -10.36 3.83 20.55
N ASN A 158 -9.58 3.62 21.61
CA ASN A 158 -10.13 3.39 22.95
C ASN A 158 -10.83 4.64 23.53
N VAL A 159 -11.60 4.43 24.60
CA VAL A 159 -12.40 5.48 25.27
C VAL A 159 -11.57 6.67 25.76
N LYS A 160 -10.29 6.48 26.10
CA LYS A 160 -9.42 7.57 26.59
C LYS A 160 -8.88 8.44 25.46
N GLU A 161 -8.66 7.85 24.28
CA GLU A 161 -8.05 8.52 23.13
C GLU A 161 -9.08 9.11 22.16
N CYS A 162 -10.28 8.55 22.10
CA CYS A 162 -11.27 8.97 21.12
C CYS A 162 -11.80 10.39 21.40
N THR A 163 -11.55 11.29 20.46
CA THR A 163 -12.07 12.66 20.44
C THR A 163 -13.22 12.84 19.45
N ASN A 164 -13.59 11.79 18.71
CA ASN A 164 -14.60 11.87 17.65
C ASN A 164 -16.02 12.02 18.26
N PRO A 165 -16.75 13.10 17.97
CA PRO A 165 -18.07 13.34 18.57
C PRO A 165 -19.16 12.42 17.99
N CYS A 166 -18.91 11.80 16.84
CA CYS A 166 -19.85 10.97 16.10
C CYS A 166 -19.79 9.50 16.49
N CYS A 167 -18.71 9.06 17.14
CA CYS A 167 -18.45 7.66 17.44
C CYS A 167 -18.47 7.38 18.94
N ASP A 168 -19.14 6.31 19.35
CA ASP A 168 -19.05 5.75 20.68
C ASP A 168 -17.91 4.74 20.77
N ALA A 169 -16.77 5.16 21.30
CA ALA A 169 -15.56 4.36 21.45
C ALA A 169 -15.74 3.09 22.29
N ALA A 170 -16.76 3.02 23.15
CA ALA A 170 -17.01 1.81 23.95
C ALA A 170 -17.74 0.72 23.15
N THR A 171 -18.47 1.10 22.09
CA THR A 171 -19.37 0.20 21.36
C THR A 171 -19.11 0.14 19.86
N CYS A 172 -18.27 1.04 19.33
CA CYS A 172 -18.00 1.22 17.90
C CYS A 172 -19.28 1.46 17.09
N LYS A 173 -20.22 2.20 17.71
CA LYS A 173 -21.50 2.59 17.13
C LYS A 173 -21.64 4.10 17.01
N PHE A 174 -22.47 4.52 16.07
CA PHE A 174 -22.77 5.93 15.88
C PHE A 174 -23.51 6.54 17.07
N LYS A 175 -23.04 7.71 17.53
CA LYS A 175 -23.72 8.56 18.53
C LYS A 175 -24.81 9.40 17.87
N ASN A 176 -25.86 9.73 18.61
CA ASN A 176 -26.82 10.79 18.26
C ASN A 176 -27.39 10.72 16.83
N LYS A 177 -27.58 9.52 16.27
CA LYS A 177 -28.03 9.31 14.88
C LYS A 177 -27.05 9.88 13.83
N ALA A 178 -25.76 9.86 14.12
CA ALA A 178 -24.72 10.15 13.14
C ALA A 178 -24.88 9.24 11.91
N GLN A 179 -24.58 9.78 10.74
CA GLN A 179 -24.59 9.06 9.46
C GLN A 179 -23.17 8.59 9.07
N CYS A 180 -22.17 9.23 9.65
CA CYS A 180 -20.75 8.94 9.44
C CYS A 180 -19.94 9.44 10.63
N SER A 181 -18.73 8.91 10.78
CA SER A 181 -17.75 9.37 11.77
C SER A 181 -16.45 9.85 11.14
N ASP A 182 -16.10 9.32 9.97
CA ASP A 182 -14.83 9.55 9.28
C ASP A 182 -15.05 9.54 7.75
N GLY A 183 -14.04 10.00 7.00
CA GLY A 183 -14.03 10.11 5.54
C GLY A 183 -14.16 11.56 5.05
N GLU A 184 -13.61 11.83 3.86
CA GLU A 184 -13.52 13.18 3.28
C GLU A 184 -14.90 13.77 2.93
N CYS A 185 -15.91 12.92 2.77
CA CYS A 185 -17.31 13.26 2.56
C CYS A 185 -18.15 13.22 3.85
N CYS A 186 -17.53 13.14 5.02
CA CYS A 186 -18.20 13.32 6.30
C CYS A 186 -17.95 14.72 6.87
N GLU A 187 -19.01 15.40 7.31
CA GLU A 187 -18.92 16.69 7.98
C GLU A 187 -19.97 16.77 9.09
N ASN A 188 -19.54 17.13 10.30
CA ASN A 188 -20.43 17.25 11.47
C ASN A 188 -21.35 16.02 11.64
N CYS A 189 -20.76 14.82 11.53
CA CYS A 189 -21.45 13.53 11.64
C CYS A 189 -22.52 13.26 10.57
N LYS A 190 -22.49 14.00 9.46
CA LYS A 190 -23.43 13.88 8.33
C LYS A 190 -22.67 13.74 7.02
N ILE A 191 -23.29 13.01 6.09
CA ILE A 191 -22.72 12.86 4.76
C ILE A 191 -22.91 14.18 4.00
N LYS A 192 -21.83 14.69 3.42
CA LYS A 192 -21.84 15.90 2.58
C LYS A 192 -22.76 15.70 1.39
N LYS A 193 -23.38 16.78 0.90
CA LYS A 193 -24.27 16.72 -0.27
C LYS A 193 -23.51 16.33 -1.54
N ALA A 194 -24.24 15.78 -2.52
CA ALA A 194 -23.69 15.47 -3.82
C ALA A 194 -23.10 16.72 -4.49
N GLY A 195 -21.93 16.59 -5.11
CA GLY A 195 -21.23 17.67 -5.83
C GLY A 195 -20.26 18.50 -4.99
N ILE A 196 -20.12 18.23 -3.68
CA ILE A 196 -19.06 18.84 -2.86
C ILE A 196 -17.72 18.18 -3.18
N VAL A 197 -16.71 18.97 -3.53
CA VAL A 197 -15.36 18.48 -3.82
C VAL A 197 -14.74 17.89 -2.56
N CYS A 198 -14.30 16.63 -2.64
CA CYS A 198 -13.58 15.92 -1.57
C CYS A 198 -12.11 15.71 -1.89
N ARG A 199 -11.73 15.62 -3.17
CA ARG A 199 -10.35 15.65 -3.63
C ARG A 199 -10.19 16.72 -4.72
N PRO A 200 -9.35 17.75 -4.52
CA PRO A 200 -9.11 18.77 -5.54
C PRO A 200 -8.28 18.20 -6.70
N VAL A 201 -8.29 18.88 -7.84
CA VAL A 201 -7.42 18.57 -8.98
C VAL A 201 -5.96 18.71 -8.57
N LYS A 202 -5.17 17.68 -8.80
CA LYS A 202 -3.72 17.66 -8.55
C LYS A 202 -2.93 18.28 -9.71
N ASP A 203 -3.22 17.87 -10.94
CA ASP A 203 -2.51 18.28 -12.15
C ASP A 203 -3.42 18.23 -13.39
N GLU A 204 -2.87 18.56 -14.56
CA GLU A 204 -3.64 18.62 -15.82
C GLU A 204 -4.20 17.27 -16.30
N CYS A 205 -3.73 16.15 -15.75
CA CYS A 205 -4.22 14.81 -16.05
C CYS A 205 -5.23 14.29 -15.03
N ASP A 206 -5.57 15.09 -14.02
CA ASP A 206 -6.43 14.73 -12.91
C ASP A 206 -7.80 15.45 -12.97
N LEU A 207 -8.83 14.87 -12.36
CA LEU A 207 -10.16 15.49 -12.20
C LEU A 207 -10.49 15.65 -10.72
N ALA A 208 -11.21 16.70 -10.35
CA ALA A 208 -11.71 16.80 -8.99
C ALA A 208 -12.73 15.70 -8.70
N ASP A 209 -12.60 15.05 -7.55
CA ASP A 209 -13.62 14.12 -7.05
C ASP A 209 -14.61 14.81 -6.14
N MET A 210 -15.86 14.39 -6.26
CA MET A 210 -16.98 14.98 -5.56
C MET A 210 -17.77 13.92 -4.83
N CYS A 211 -18.25 14.28 -3.63
CA CYS A 211 -19.15 13.45 -2.85
C CYS A 211 -20.41 13.10 -3.67
N ASP A 212 -20.91 11.88 -3.48
CA ASP A 212 -22.12 11.36 -4.14
C ASP A 212 -23.41 11.66 -3.35
N GLY A 213 -23.27 12.19 -2.13
CA GLY A 213 -24.39 12.45 -1.21
C GLY A 213 -24.84 11.22 -0.41
N LYS A 214 -24.13 10.10 -0.49
CA LYS A 214 -24.55 8.80 0.07
C LYS A 214 -23.45 8.07 0.81
N ASN A 215 -22.19 8.25 0.44
CA ASN A 215 -21.04 7.61 1.05
C ASN A 215 -20.18 8.66 1.79
N PRO A 216 -19.71 8.38 3.01
CA PRO A 216 -18.81 9.28 3.72
C PRO A 216 -17.36 9.29 3.20
N LYS A 217 -16.93 8.28 2.44
CA LYS A 217 -15.62 8.28 1.77
C LYS A 217 -15.70 8.98 0.41
N CYS A 218 -14.64 9.68 0.03
CA CYS A 218 -14.52 10.19 -1.34
C CYS A 218 -14.57 9.01 -2.34
N PRO A 219 -15.26 9.13 -3.49
CA PRO A 219 -15.21 8.09 -4.51
C PRO A 219 -13.79 7.85 -5.03
N SER A 220 -13.59 6.72 -5.72
CA SER A 220 -12.31 6.38 -6.34
C SER A 220 -11.80 7.48 -7.27
N ASP A 221 -10.49 7.69 -7.25
CA ASP A 221 -9.80 8.72 -8.02
C ASP A 221 -10.16 8.66 -9.52
N ARG A 222 -10.59 9.80 -10.07
CA ARG A 222 -10.96 9.95 -11.47
C ARG A 222 -9.95 10.83 -12.18
N PHE A 223 -9.57 10.38 -13.37
CA PHE A 223 -8.60 11.06 -14.21
C PHE A 223 -9.21 11.57 -15.50
N ILE A 224 -8.50 12.51 -16.12
CA ILE A 224 -8.72 12.84 -17.52
C ILE A 224 -8.51 11.56 -18.37
N PHE A 225 -9.24 11.46 -19.48
CA PHE A 225 -9.16 10.28 -20.34
C PHE A 225 -7.73 10.09 -20.88
N ASN A 226 -7.31 8.83 -20.98
CA ASN A 226 -5.99 8.49 -21.50
C ASN A 226 -5.82 9.01 -22.93
N GLY A 227 -4.68 9.63 -23.22
CA GLY A 227 -4.37 10.22 -24.53
C GLY A 227 -4.66 11.72 -24.66
N GLN A 228 -5.14 12.40 -23.61
CA GLN A 228 -5.18 13.87 -23.59
C GLN A 228 -3.74 14.43 -23.61
N PRO A 229 -3.40 15.39 -24.47
CA PRO A 229 -2.09 16.05 -24.44
C PRO A 229 -1.85 16.76 -23.10
N CYS A 230 -0.63 16.62 -22.58
CA CYS A 230 -0.20 17.22 -21.32
C CYS A 230 1.26 17.68 -21.43
N ASN A 231 1.75 18.44 -20.45
CA ASN A 231 3.07 19.05 -20.39
C ASN A 231 3.37 19.85 -21.67
N ASP A 232 2.49 20.81 -21.98
CA ASP A 232 2.54 21.62 -23.20
C ASP A 232 2.60 20.81 -24.51
N GLY A 233 2.03 19.61 -24.51
CA GLY A 233 1.99 18.70 -25.66
C GLY A 233 3.22 17.79 -25.79
N GLN A 234 4.10 17.76 -24.79
CA GLN A 234 5.26 16.87 -24.74
C GLN A 234 4.94 15.46 -24.19
N GLY A 235 3.72 15.26 -23.69
CA GLY A 235 3.26 13.97 -23.17
C GLY A 235 1.78 13.75 -23.40
N PHE A 236 1.30 12.57 -22.97
CA PHE A 236 -0.11 12.23 -22.99
C PHE A 236 -0.52 11.63 -21.65
N CYS A 237 -1.67 12.07 -21.12
CA CYS A 237 -2.20 11.58 -19.85
C CYS A 237 -2.40 10.06 -19.91
N TYR A 238 -1.97 9.39 -18.84
CA TYR A 238 -2.18 7.96 -18.65
C TYR A 238 -2.37 7.65 -17.16
N ASN A 239 -3.57 7.18 -16.79
CA ASN A 239 -3.95 6.87 -15.40
C ASN A 239 -3.56 7.99 -14.41
N GLY A 240 -3.92 9.24 -14.74
CA GLY A 240 -3.68 10.40 -13.86
C GLY A 240 -2.26 10.93 -13.84
N THR A 241 -1.36 10.40 -14.67
CA THR A 241 0.02 10.90 -14.79
C THR A 241 0.28 11.43 -16.19
N CYS A 242 1.17 12.42 -16.32
CA CYS A 242 1.69 12.88 -17.61
C CYS A 242 3.10 12.32 -17.85
N PRO A 243 3.25 11.08 -18.34
CA PRO A 243 4.56 10.61 -18.78
C PRO A 243 5.01 11.44 -19.99
N SER A 244 6.05 12.27 -19.80
CA SER A 244 6.70 13.03 -20.86
C SER A 244 8.10 12.48 -21.14
N LEU A 245 8.59 12.67 -22.37
CA LEU A 245 9.89 12.15 -22.82
C LEU A 245 11.09 12.91 -22.25
N GLU A 246 10.89 14.06 -21.60
CA GLU A 246 11.98 14.94 -21.14
C GLU A 246 12.56 14.59 -19.75
N GLY A 247 12.23 13.42 -19.20
CA GLY A 247 12.75 12.98 -17.91
C GLY A 247 13.15 11.51 -17.86
N GLN A 248 14.12 11.09 -18.67
CA GLN A 248 14.87 9.82 -18.54
C GLN A 248 14.11 8.47 -18.62
N ASP A 249 12.78 8.41 -18.74
CA ASP A 249 12.04 7.15 -18.82
C ASP A 249 11.42 6.90 -20.21
N LEU A 250 12.23 6.32 -21.11
CA LEU A 250 11.71 5.58 -22.27
C LEU A 250 10.94 4.35 -21.77
N LYS A 251 9.61 4.44 -21.68
CA LYS A 251 8.78 3.23 -21.75
C LYS A 251 8.87 2.68 -23.16
N CYS A 252 9.83 1.80 -23.40
CA CYS A 252 10.00 1.13 -24.67
C CYS A 252 8.87 0.12 -24.90
N GLY A 253 7.90 0.46 -25.75
CA GLY A 253 7.24 -0.52 -26.60
C GLY A 253 8.10 -0.74 -27.86
N VAL A 254 7.94 -1.88 -28.54
CA VAL A 254 8.62 -2.04 -29.83
C VAL A 254 7.87 -1.23 -30.88
N LEU A 255 8.55 -0.20 -31.42
CA LEU A 255 8.06 0.66 -32.50
C LEU A 255 8.60 0.13 -33.83
N TYR A 256 7.72 -0.07 -34.82
CA TYR A 256 8.08 -0.46 -36.18
C TYR A 256 7.65 0.63 -37.15
N CYS A 257 8.58 1.17 -37.93
CA CYS A 257 8.30 2.19 -38.94
C CYS A 257 8.57 1.65 -40.36
N SER A 258 7.87 2.17 -41.36
CA SER A 258 8.04 1.75 -42.76
C SER A 258 9.50 1.94 -43.23
N GLY A 259 10.16 0.83 -43.61
CA GLY A 259 11.58 0.78 -44.01
C GLY A 259 12.38 -0.32 -43.31
N GLY A 260 11.89 -0.86 -42.18
CA GLY A 260 12.45 -2.03 -41.49
C GLY A 260 11.88 -3.35 -42.03
N SER A 261 12.70 -4.41 -42.05
CA SER A 261 12.49 -5.56 -42.95
C SER A 261 11.50 -6.66 -42.50
N LYS A 262 10.83 -6.59 -41.34
CA LYS A 262 9.87 -7.64 -40.91
C LYS A 262 8.79 -7.11 -39.96
N ASP A 263 7.52 -7.31 -40.33
CA ASP A 263 6.38 -7.22 -39.41
C ASP A 263 6.48 -8.36 -38.36
N PRO A 264 6.38 -8.07 -37.05
CA PRO A 264 6.27 -9.11 -36.03
C PRO A 264 4.90 -9.73 -36.06
N LYS A 265 4.83 -11.06 -36.00
CA LYS A 265 3.58 -11.78 -35.79
C LYS A 265 3.24 -11.76 -34.30
N ILE A 266 2.65 -10.67 -33.81
CA ILE A 266 2.18 -10.54 -32.42
C ILE A 266 0.67 -10.29 -32.43
N ASN A 267 -0.10 -11.10 -31.69
CA ASN A 267 -1.54 -10.91 -31.45
C ASN A 267 -1.74 -9.94 -30.28
N ALA A 268 -1.55 -8.64 -30.51
CA ALA A 268 -1.76 -7.59 -29.50
C ALA A 268 -2.39 -6.34 -30.12
N ALA A 269 -2.95 -5.45 -29.28
CA ALA A 269 -3.46 -4.16 -29.73
C ALA A 269 -2.29 -3.29 -30.24
N VAL A 270 -2.45 -2.70 -31.42
CA VAL A 270 -1.42 -1.91 -32.09
C VAL A 270 -1.90 -0.46 -32.22
N ALA A 271 -1.12 0.50 -31.72
CA ALA A 271 -1.31 1.91 -32.01
C ALA A 271 -0.55 2.26 -33.29
N THR A 272 -1.19 2.97 -34.22
CA THR A 272 -0.55 3.42 -35.47
C THR A 272 -0.44 4.94 -35.45
N ILE A 273 0.77 5.47 -35.66
CA ILE A 273 1.03 6.91 -35.76
C ILE A 273 1.86 7.14 -37.02
N SER A 274 1.27 7.82 -38.01
CA SER A 274 1.89 8.07 -39.31
C SER A 274 2.36 6.76 -39.97
N THR A 275 3.65 6.61 -40.26
CA THR A 275 4.28 5.43 -40.87
C THR A 275 4.73 4.37 -39.86
N CYS A 276 4.41 4.54 -38.56
CA CYS A 276 4.87 3.67 -37.49
C CYS A 276 3.70 2.95 -36.78
N LYS A 277 3.99 1.74 -36.29
CA LYS A 277 3.11 0.88 -35.50
C LYS A 277 3.80 0.52 -34.18
N GLY A 278 3.12 0.71 -33.05
CA GLY A 278 3.60 0.32 -31.72
C GLY A 278 2.70 -0.75 -31.08
N VAL A 279 3.31 -1.78 -30.52
CA VAL A 279 2.58 -2.85 -29.81
C VAL A 279 2.29 -2.42 -28.38
N LEU A 280 1.01 -2.36 -28.00
CA LEU A 280 0.55 -2.09 -26.65
C LEU A 280 0.31 -3.43 -25.94
N HIS A 281 1.37 -4.08 -25.46
CA HIS A 281 1.26 -5.31 -24.65
C HIS A 281 1.71 -5.06 -23.22
N SER A 282 0.99 -5.62 -22.25
CA SER A 282 1.25 -5.51 -20.81
C SER A 282 2.58 -6.13 -20.37
N GLU A 283 3.17 -7.02 -21.18
CA GLU A 283 4.46 -7.67 -20.88
C GLU A 283 5.67 -7.05 -21.60
N GLY A 284 5.48 -5.93 -22.30
CA GLY A 284 6.57 -5.19 -22.93
C GLY A 284 7.27 -4.24 -21.96
N MET A 285 7.83 -4.74 -20.86
CA MET A 285 8.78 -3.95 -20.07
C MET A 285 10.20 -4.26 -20.57
N VAL A 286 10.82 -3.29 -21.23
CA VAL A 286 12.23 -3.38 -21.58
C VAL A 286 13.09 -3.19 -20.32
N LYS A 287 14.13 -4.01 -20.18
CA LYS A 287 15.01 -4.04 -19.00
C LYS A 287 15.72 -2.69 -18.83
N ASN A 288 15.83 -2.24 -17.59
CA ASN A 288 16.49 -0.97 -17.23
C ASN A 288 17.90 -0.91 -17.86
N GLY A 289 18.21 0.16 -18.58
CA GLY A 289 19.50 0.36 -19.30
C GLY A 289 19.53 -0.06 -20.78
N THR A 290 18.40 -0.39 -21.40
CA THR A 290 18.35 -0.69 -22.84
C THR A 290 18.32 0.60 -23.64
N MET A 291 19.36 0.87 -24.43
CA MET A 291 19.45 2.06 -25.29
C MET A 291 18.53 1.95 -26.51
N CYS A 292 17.86 3.06 -26.86
CA CYS A 292 17.10 3.19 -28.09
C CYS A 292 17.85 4.13 -29.05
N GLY A 293 18.24 3.62 -30.23
CA GLY A 293 18.91 4.41 -31.27
C GLY A 293 20.38 4.05 -31.50
N GLU A 294 20.85 4.33 -32.72
CA GLU A 294 21.83 3.61 -33.55
C GLU A 294 22.89 2.73 -32.85
N GLY A 295 22.68 1.41 -32.99
CA GLY A 295 23.59 0.36 -32.54
C GLY A 295 23.02 -1.06 -32.70
N MET A 296 22.02 -1.25 -33.55
CA MET A 296 21.54 -2.55 -34.07
C MET A 296 21.38 -2.44 -35.58
#